data_AF-A0A941B5Z3-F1
#
_entry.id   AF-A0A941B5Z3-F1
#
_cell.length_a   1.000
_cell.length_b   1.000
_cell.length_c   1.000
_cell.angle_alpha   90.00
_cell.angle_beta   90.00
_cell.angle_gamma   90.00
#
_symmetry.space_group_name_H-M   'P 1'
#
loop_
_entity.id
_entity.type
_entity.pdbx_description
1 polymer ?
#
loop_
_entity_poly.entity_id
_entity_poly.type
_entity_poly.pdbx_seq_one_letter_code
_entity_poly.pdbx_strand_id
1 'polypeptide(L)'
;MTRTWAHVKPAVLLLVLLLQVAFLDTGSLSGAVAVTFAATAAAGSALAACSLISSRLAPAVPRTRVRTAMRDREQRTAFLPQRDPDARGRRRPRAPGRSLLTAA
;
A
#
# COMPACT_ATOMS: atom_id res chain seq x y z
N MET A 1 -18.81 -10.98 -3.46
CA MET A 1 -18.84 -9.60 -4.03
C MET A 1 -17.90 -9.53 -5.22
N THR A 2 -18.26 -10.20 -6.32
CA THR A 2 -17.44 -10.36 -7.54
C THR A 2 -18.14 -9.81 -8.78
N ARG A 3 -19.24 -9.05 -8.62
CA ARG A 3 -20.13 -8.65 -9.71
C ARG A 3 -19.60 -7.48 -10.56
N THR A 4 -18.61 -6.73 -10.10
CA THR A 4 -17.99 -5.62 -10.85
C THR A 4 -17.09 -6.10 -11.98
N TRP A 5 -16.70 -7.38 -11.97
CA TRP A 5 -15.73 -7.96 -12.89
C TRP A 5 -16.32 -8.18 -14.31
N ALA A 6 -17.64 -8.25 -14.44
CA ALA A 6 -18.33 -8.39 -15.73
C ALA A 6 -18.22 -7.13 -16.61
N HIS A 7 -18.07 -5.94 -16.01
CA HIS A 7 -18.01 -4.66 -16.73
C HIS A 7 -16.58 -4.28 -17.19
N VAL A 8 -15.55 -4.97 -16.72
CA VAL A 8 -14.16 -4.68 -17.08
C VAL A 8 -13.87 -5.10 -18.52
N LYS A 9 -14.41 -6.24 -18.97
CA LYS A 9 -14.26 -6.73 -20.34
C LYS A 9 -14.78 -5.76 -21.41
N PRO A 10 -16.03 -5.26 -21.34
CA PRO A 10 -16.53 -4.30 -22.32
C PRO A 10 -15.79 -2.96 -22.22
N ALA A 11 -15.40 -2.52 -21.03
CA ALA A 11 -14.64 -1.28 -20.86
C ALA A 11 -13.24 -1.34 -21.51
N VAL A 12 -12.54 -2.48 -21.36
CA VAL A 12 -11.23 -2.70 -22.01
C VAL A 12 -11.37 -2.77 -23.52
N LEU A 13 -12.39 -3.46 -24.04
CA LEU A 13 -12.66 -3.52 -25.47
C LEU A 13 -12.96 -2.14 -26.06
N LEU A 14 -13.78 -1.35 -25.36
CA LEU A 14 -14.14 0.01 -25.75
C LEU A 14 -12.94 0.97 -25.71
N LEU A 15 -12.05 0.82 -24.71
CA LEU A 15 -10.79 1.57 -24.63
C LEU A 15 -9.88 1.26 -25.82
N VAL A 16 -9.71 -0.02 -26.16
CA VAL A 16 -8.90 -0.45 -27.31
C VAL A 16 -9.48 0.07 -28.62
N LEU A 17 -10.81 0.05 -28.77
CA LEU A 17 -11.50 0.57 -29.96
C LEU A 17 -11.31 2.09 -30.09
N LEU A 18 -11.51 2.85 -29.01
CA LEU A 18 -11.28 4.29 -28.98
C LEU A 18 -9.83 4.64 -29.31
N LEU A 19 -8.87 3.85 -28.82
CA LEU A 19 -7.46 4.04 -29.12
C LEU A 19 -7.18 3.81 -30.61
N GLN A 20 -7.76 2.78 -31.23
CA GLN A 20 -7.63 2.53 -32.67
C GLN A 20 -8.23 3.67 -33.51
N VAL A 21 -9.42 4.15 -33.14
CA VAL A 21 -10.10 5.27 -33.82
C VAL A 21 -9.27 6.56 -33.69
N ALA A 22 -8.77 6.86 -32.49
CA ALA A 22 -7.91 8.01 -32.26
C ALA A 22 -6.62 7.93 -33.10
N PHE A 23 -5.98 6.75 -33.16
CA PHE A 23 -4.80 6.54 -34.00
C PHE A 23 -5.10 6.71 -35.50
N LEU A 24 -6.27 6.29 -35.97
CA LEU A 24 -6.71 6.47 -37.35
C LEU A 24 -6.89 7.95 -37.70
N ASP A 25 -7.48 8.74 -36.79
CA ASP A 25 -7.64 10.21 -36.93
C ASP A 25 -6.31 10.97 -36.81
N THR A 26 -5.34 10.43 -36.05
CA THR A 26 -4.00 11.03 -35.89
C THR A 26 -3.11 10.93 -37.13
N GLY A 27 -3.57 10.37 -38.25
CA GLY A 27 -2.83 10.30 -39.52
C GLY A 27 -2.37 11.67 -40.09
N SER A 28 -2.79 12.78 -39.46
CA SER A 28 -2.40 14.16 -39.77
C SER A 28 -1.43 14.80 -38.76
N LEU A 29 -1.09 14.14 -37.65
CA LEU A 29 -0.25 14.70 -36.58
C LEU A 29 1.23 14.36 -36.81
N SER A 30 2.06 15.41 -36.88
CA SER A 30 3.52 15.35 -36.98
C SER A 30 4.12 14.21 -36.17
N GLY A 31 4.97 13.38 -36.77
CA GLY A 31 5.42 12.08 -36.23
C GLY A 31 5.95 12.09 -34.79
N ALA A 32 6.44 13.24 -34.29
CA ALA A 32 6.85 13.39 -32.89
C ALA A 32 5.67 13.26 -31.89
N VAL A 33 4.48 13.76 -32.25
CA VAL A 33 3.28 13.65 -31.42
C VAL A 33 2.76 12.21 -31.43
N ALA A 34 2.83 11.54 -32.59
CA ALA A 34 2.47 10.13 -32.71
C ALA A 34 3.38 9.22 -31.85
N VAL A 35 4.68 9.50 -31.81
CA VAL A 35 5.64 8.70 -31.03
C VAL A 35 5.46 8.91 -29.52
N THR A 36 5.26 10.14 -29.05
CA THR A 36 5.04 10.39 -27.61
C THR A 36 3.72 9.78 -27.12
N PHE A 37 2.68 9.82 -27.94
CA PHE A 37 1.41 9.16 -27.65
C PHE A 37 1.54 7.63 -27.65
N ALA A 38 2.23 7.05 -28.65
CA ALA A 38 2.49 5.62 -28.70
C ALA A 38 3.31 5.12 -27.51
N ALA A 39 4.35 5.86 -27.09
CA ALA A 39 5.16 5.52 -25.92
C ALA A 39 4.32 5.54 -24.64
N THR A 40 3.46 6.54 -24.47
CA THR A 40 2.59 6.65 -23.29
C THR A 40 1.52 5.56 -23.29
N ALA A 41 0.94 5.23 -24.45
CA ALA A 41 -0.01 4.12 -24.59
C ALA A 41 0.64 2.76 -24.32
N ALA A 42 1.87 2.54 -24.78
CA ALA A 42 2.64 1.34 -24.50
C ALA A 42 2.96 1.21 -22.99
N ALA A 43 3.41 2.28 -22.34
CA ALA A 43 3.65 2.30 -20.91
C ALA A 43 2.35 2.06 -20.10
N GLY A 44 1.24 2.71 -20.51
CA GLY A 44 -0.06 2.55 -19.88
C GLY A 44 -0.61 1.13 -19.99
N SER A 45 -0.49 0.51 -21.17
CA SER A 45 -0.92 -0.89 -21.39
C SER A 45 -0.07 -1.89 -20.62
N ALA A 46 1.26 -1.68 -20.55
CA ALA A 46 2.14 -2.49 -19.73
C ALA A 46 1.79 -2.40 -18.24
N LEU A 47 1.55 -1.19 -17.72
CA LEU A 47 1.11 -1.00 -16.33
C LEU A 47 -0.24 -1.65 -16.05
N ALA A 48 -1.20 -1.54 -16.97
CA ALA A 48 -2.49 -2.19 -16.86
C ALA A 48 -2.36 -3.72 -16.83
N ALA A 49 -1.53 -4.29 -17.72
CA ALA A 49 -1.24 -5.73 -17.74
C ALA A 49 -0.60 -6.19 -16.43
N CYS A 50 0.42 -5.48 -15.94
CA CYS A 50 1.06 -5.75 -14.64
C CYS A 50 0.06 -5.68 -13.48
N SER A 51 -0.79 -4.66 -13.44
CA SER A 51 -1.84 -4.52 -12.42
C SER A 51 -2.83 -5.69 -12.45
N LEU A 52 -3.27 -6.10 -13.65
CA LEU A 52 -4.17 -7.23 -13.81
C LEU A 52 -3.51 -8.53 -13.34
N ILE A 53 -2.27 -8.81 -13.77
CA ILE A 53 -1.53 -10.00 -13.34
C ILE A 53 -1.35 -10.01 -11.82
N SER A 54 -0.93 -8.87 -11.24
CA SER A 54 -0.78 -8.73 -9.79
C SER A 54 -2.10 -8.96 -9.05
N SER A 55 -3.21 -8.48 -9.59
CA SER A 55 -4.54 -8.70 -8.99
C SER A 55 -4.99 -10.16 -9.04
N ARG A 56 -4.54 -10.93 -10.05
CA ARG A 56 -4.85 -12.36 -10.18
C ARG A 56 -4.02 -13.23 -9.26
N LEU A 57 -2.75 -12.86 -9.07
CA LEU A 57 -1.82 -13.57 -8.21
C LEU A 57 -2.06 -13.28 -6.72
N ALA A 58 -2.76 -12.19 -6.39
CA ALA A 58 -3.12 -11.85 -5.02
C ALA A 58 -4.01 -12.95 -4.39
N PRO A 59 -3.58 -13.56 -3.26
CA PRO A 59 -4.37 -14.58 -2.59
C PRO A 59 -5.74 -14.05 -2.15
N ALA A 60 -6.79 -14.86 -2.32
CA ALA A 60 -8.13 -14.52 -1.83
C ALA A 60 -8.17 -14.62 -0.30
N VAL A 61 -8.03 -13.48 0.38
CA VAL A 61 -8.07 -13.42 1.85
C VAL A 61 -9.50 -13.20 2.36
N PRO A 62 -9.99 -13.99 3.33
CA PRO A 62 -11.28 -13.75 3.96
C PRO A 62 -11.37 -12.35 4.58
N ARG A 63 -12.52 -11.69 4.43
CA ARG A 63 -12.74 -10.32 4.95
C ARG A 63 -12.56 -10.22 6.45
N THR A 64 -12.87 -11.27 7.18
CA THR A 64 -12.64 -11.37 8.63
C THR A 64 -11.16 -11.29 8.97
N ARG A 65 -10.27 -11.87 8.16
CA ARG A 65 -8.81 -11.79 8.33
C ARG A 65 -8.29 -10.37 8.07
N VAL A 66 -8.84 -9.67 7.08
CA VAL A 66 -8.47 -8.26 6.83
C VAL A 66 -8.92 -7.38 8.00
N ARG A 67 -10.17 -7.53 8.45
CA ARG A 67 -10.71 -6.75 9.58
C ARG A 67 -9.96 -7.02 10.88
N THR A 68 -9.60 -8.28 11.14
CA THR A 68 -8.79 -8.63 12.31
C THR A 68 -7.37 -8.08 12.20
N ALA A 69 -6.72 -8.18 11.03
CA ALA A 69 -5.41 -7.57 10.82
C ALA A 69 -5.42 -6.04 10.95
N MET A 70 -6.47 -5.36 10.46
CA MET A 70 -6.62 -3.92 10.65
C MET A 70 -6.85 -3.57 12.12
N ARG A 71 -7.73 -4.30 12.82
CA ARG A 71 -8.01 -4.06 14.24
C ARG A 71 -6.79 -4.35 15.12
N ASP A 72 -6.01 -5.36 14.77
CA ASP A 72 -4.74 -5.69 15.42
C ASP A 72 -3.68 -4.61 15.16
N ARG A 73 -3.57 -4.10 13.93
CA ARG A 73 -2.71 -2.96 13.60
C ARG A 73 -3.13 -1.71 14.38
N GLU A 74 -4.41 -1.40 14.41
CA GLU A 74 -4.98 -0.30 15.19
C GLU A 74 -4.63 -0.44 16.66
N GLN A 75 -4.80 -1.62 17.28
CA GLN A 75 -4.39 -1.86 18.66
C GLN A 75 -2.89 -1.63 18.89
N ARG A 76 -2.02 -2.06 17.96
CA ARG A 76 -0.57 -1.87 18.07
C ARG A 76 -0.13 -0.42 17.88
N THR A 77 -0.87 0.38 17.12
CA THR A 77 -0.49 1.77 16.79
C THR A 77 -1.28 2.83 17.57
N ALA A 78 -2.45 2.50 18.12
CA ALA A 78 -3.29 3.43 18.87
C ALA A 78 -2.72 3.70 20.27
N PHE A 79 -1.99 2.76 20.84
CA PHE A 79 -1.28 2.95 22.09
C PHE A 79 0.19 3.26 21.79
N LEU A 80 0.67 4.43 22.24
CA LEU A 80 2.11 4.60 22.46
C LEU A 80 2.52 3.46 23.40
N PRO A 81 3.52 2.62 23.08
CA PRO A 81 3.86 1.47 23.90
C PRO A 81 4.00 1.94 25.35
N GLN A 82 3.02 1.55 26.19
CA GLN A 82 3.02 1.92 27.58
C GLN A 82 4.29 1.31 28.17
N ARG A 83 5.05 2.12 28.89
CA ARG A 83 6.16 1.61 29.70
C ARG A 83 5.56 0.52 30.58
N ASP A 84 6.10 -0.68 30.45
CA ASP A 84 5.76 -1.82 31.28
C ASP A 84 5.70 -1.34 32.74
N PRO A 85 4.52 -1.40 33.39
CA PRO A 85 4.34 -0.89 34.75
C PRO A 85 5.21 -1.67 35.76
N ASP A 86 5.56 -2.92 35.41
CA ASP A 86 6.41 -3.79 36.20
C ASP A 86 7.90 -3.65 35.82
N ALA A 87 8.21 -2.89 34.76
CA ALA A 87 9.59 -2.62 34.40
C ALA A 87 10.28 -1.87 35.53
N ARG A 88 11.49 -2.34 35.85
CA ARG A 88 12.32 -1.72 36.89
C ARG A 88 12.49 -0.23 36.58
N GLY A 89 11.88 0.61 37.42
CA GLY A 89 12.06 2.05 37.35
C GLY A 89 13.54 2.42 37.48
N ARG A 90 13.91 3.63 37.04
CA ARG A 90 15.27 4.14 37.29
C ARG A 90 15.53 4.10 38.80
N ARG A 91 16.60 3.41 39.20
CA ARG A 91 17.09 3.48 40.59
C ARG A 91 17.33 4.95 40.92
N ARG A 92 16.55 5.47 41.88
CA ARG A 92 16.83 6.79 42.45
C ARG A 92 18.04 6.64 43.35
N PRO A 93 19.12 7.42 43.14
CA PRO A 93 20.24 7.44 44.06
C PRO A 93 19.69 7.79 45.44
N ARG A 94 19.97 6.95 46.45
CA ARG A 94 19.78 7.39 47.83
C ARG A 94 20.85 8.44 48.09
N ALA A 95 20.45 9.60 48.61
CA ALA A 95 21.41 10.60 49.05
C ALA A 95 22.43 9.91 49.97
N PRO A 96 23.73 10.21 49.84
CA PRO A 96 24.75 9.62 50.70
C PRO A 96 24.33 9.82 52.16
N GLY A 97 24.01 8.70 52.82
CA GLY A 97 23.68 8.68 54.24
C GLY A 97 24.94 8.90 55.05
N ARG A 98 24.80 9.56 56.21
CA ARG A 98 25.92 9.81 57.12
C ARG A 98 26.55 8.48 57.52
N SER A 99 27.87 8.37 57.37
CA SER A 99 28.65 7.20 57.78
C SER A 99 28.39 6.88 59.25
N LEU A 100 27.78 5.72 59.53
CA LEU A 100 27.67 5.22 60.89
C LEU A 100 29.06 4.75 61.33
N LEU A 101 29.53 5.29 62.47
CA LEU A 101 30.71 4.79 63.15
C LEU A 101 30.46 3.33 63.54
N THR A 102 31.08 2.41 62.81
CA THR A 102 31.18 1.02 63.25
C THR A 102 32.18 1.01 64.41
N ALA A 103 31.74 0.49 65.56
CA ALA A 103 32.58 0.37 66.76
C ALA A 103 33.82 -0.49 66.45
N ALA A 104 34.96 -0.06 66.99
CA ALA A 104 36.29 -0.60 66.80
C ALA A 104 36.46 -2.04 67.29
#